data_AF-A0A7Z2SAN6-F1
#
_entry.id   AF-A0A7Z2SAN6-F1
#
_cell.length_a   1.000
_cell.length_b   1.000
_cell.length_c   1.000
_cell.angle_alpha   90.00
_cell.angle_beta   90.00
_cell.angle_gamma   90.00
#
_symmetry.space_group_name_H-M   'P 1'
#
loop_
_entity.id
_entity.type
_entity.pdbx_description
1 polymer ?
#
loop_
_entity_poly.entity_id
_entity_poly.type
_entity_poly.pdbx_seq_one_letter_code
_entity_poly.pdbx_strand_id
1 'polypeptide(L)'
;MGLKRSRTSLRDLTYRAANALQALKPVWMMSPTSAAQYIRPNSIRFDLLVIDEASQMRPEFAVSAILRADQIVVVGDANQLPPSDFFSASLSDGEGDGDDGSATEDTESILDLANQRLRRKRRLRWHYRSQHERLIQYSNREFYDRDLIIFPSPRTDDELLGVKCHYVGGTYDASINQQEAQAVIEEAYRLMRAYPERSLGIATMNIKQADLIRAEFDRLMLEQREVRDYIDYHSGGSTSSLSRISKTCRVMNATLS
;
A
#
# COMPACT_ATOMS: atom_id res chain seq x y z
N MET A 1 -28.18 20.32 39.44
CA MET A 1 -27.38 20.89 38.33
C MET A 1 -26.18 20.00 38.08
N GLY A 2 -26.21 19.15 37.05
CA GLY A 2 -25.06 18.31 36.69
C GLY A 2 -24.03 19.12 35.92
N LEU A 3 -22.82 19.27 36.45
CA LEU A 3 -21.71 19.88 35.72
C LEU A 3 -21.35 18.99 34.53
N LYS A 4 -21.79 19.39 33.33
CA LYS A 4 -21.32 18.83 32.07
C LYS A 4 -19.84 19.21 31.96
N ARG A 5 -18.92 18.30 32.33
CA ARG A 5 -17.48 18.50 32.15
C ARG A 5 -17.23 18.82 30.67
N SER A 6 -16.89 20.07 30.38
CA SER A 6 -16.48 20.48 29.04
C SER A 6 -15.20 19.71 28.70
N ARG A 7 -15.32 18.69 27.85
CA ARG A 7 -14.17 17.92 27.36
C ARG A 7 -13.35 18.89 26.51
N THR A 8 -12.14 19.20 26.97
CA THR A 8 -11.20 20.05 26.21
C THR A 8 -10.91 19.35 24.88
N SER A 9 -11.03 20.09 23.77
CA SER A 9 -10.75 19.52 22.45
C SER A 9 -9.28 19.13 22.35
N LEU A 10 -8.94 18.15 21.50
CA LEU A 10 -7.53 17.77 21.28
C LEU A 10 -6.70 18.97 20.79
N ARG A 11 -7.32 19.86 20.00
CA ARG A 11 -6.71 21.10 19.51
C ARG A 11 -6.41 22.10 20.62
N ASP A 12 -7.27 22.18 21.65
CA ASP A 12 -7.04 23.04 22.81
C ASP A 12 -6.01 22.44 23.77
N LEU A 13 -6.04 21.12 23.93
CA LEU A 13 -5.09 20.39 24.76
C LEU A 13 -3.66 20.54 24.21
N THR A 14 -3.49 20.29 22.92
CA THR A 14 -2.19 20.43 22.23
C THR A 14 -1.67 21.86 22.31
N TYR A 15 -2.54 22.87 22.22
CA TYR A 15 -2.16 24.26 22.42
C TYR A 15 -1.73 24.57 23.87
N ARG A 16 -2.53 24.17 24.86
CA ARG A 16 -2.27 24.48 26.29
C ARG A 16 -1.07 23.73 26.85
N ALA A 17 -0.82 22.51 26.36
CA ALA A 17 0.23 21.62 26.85
C ALA A 17 1.36 21.41 25.84
N ALA A 18 1.51 22.29 24.84
CA ALA A 18 2.49 22.18 23.75
C ALA A 18 3.90 21.78 24.24
N ASN A 19 4.49 22.58 25.13
CA ASN A 19 5.84 22.35 25.64
C ASN A 19 5.96 21.03 26.41
N ALA A 20 4.94 20.67 27.20
CA ALA A 20 4.95 19.43 27.96
C ALA A 20 4.81 18.20 27.05
N LEU A 21 3.98 18.29 26.01
CA LEU A 21 3.82 17.23 25.01
C LEU A 21 5.10 17.04 24.19
N GLN A 22 5.76 18.11 23.77
CA GLN A 22 7.05 18.02 23.07
C GLN A 22 8.15 17.44 23.97
N ALA A 23 8.20 17.85 25.25
CA ALA A 23 9.17 17.30 26.20
C ALA A 23 8.95 15.80 26.46
N LEU A 24 7.69 15.36 26.55
CA LEU A 24 7.35 13.96 26.81
C LEU A 24 7.46 13.08 25.55
N LYS A 25 7.07 13.62 24.39
CA LYS A 25 7.04 12.95 23.09
C LYS A 25 7.63 13.91 22.05
N PRO A 26 8.95 13.91 21.86
CA PRO A 26 9.61 14.83 20.93
C PRO A 26 9.34 14.49 19.46
N VAL A 27 9.01 13.23 19.15
CA VAL A 27 8.69 12.76 17.79
C VAL A 27 7.18 12.61 17.64
N TRP A 28 6.61 13.32 16.66
CA TRP A 28 5.18 13.33 16.38
C TRP A 28 4.93 12.65 15.03
N MET A 29 4.10 11.61 15.02
CA MET A 29 3.66 10.91 13.80
C MET A 29 2.20 11.24 13.54
N MET A 30 1.91 11.94 12.45
CA MET A 30 0.57 12.43 12.14
C MET A 30 0.34 12.41 10.63
N SER A 31 -0.90 12.15 10.21
CA SER A 31 -1.29 12.46 8.84
C SER A 31 -1.28 13.98 8.61
N PRO A 32 -1.10 14.45 7.36
CA PRO A 32 -1.11 15.88 7.05
C PRO A 32 -2.36 16.61 7.56
N THR A 33 -3.54 16.00 7.38
CA THR A 33 -4.82 16.52 7.88
C THR A 33 -4.84 16.64 9.41
N SER A 34 -4.31 15.64 10.12
CA SER A 34 -4.27 15.65 11.58
C SER A 34 -3.37 16.77 12.10
N ALA A 35 -2.21 16.99 11.45
CA ALA A 35 -1.31 18.08 11.79
C ALA A 35 -2.00 19.45 11.62
N ALA A 36 -2.71 19.67 10.50
CA ALA A 36 -3.46 20.90 10.25
C ALA A 36 -4.63 21.10 11.24
N GLN A 37 -5.34 20.03 11.58
CA GLN A 37 -6.52 20.08 12.46
C GLN A 37 -6.14 20.34 13.92
N TYR A 38 -5.12 19.66 14.43
CA TYR A 38 -4.82 19.67 15.87
C TYR A 38 -3.76 20.69 16.26
N ILE A 39 -2.80 21.00 15.39
CA ILE A 39 -1.74 21.94 15.73
C ILE A 39 -2.14 23.34 15.29
N ARG A 40 -2.25 24.27 16.25
CA ARG A 40 -2.57 25.66 15.94
C ARG A 40 -1.37 26.34 15.25
N PRO A 41 -1.58 27.28 14.31
CA PRO A 41 -0.49 28.10 13.77
C PRO A 41 0.34 28.72 14.90
N ASN A 42 1.67 28.72 14.73
CA ASN A 42 2.62 29.32 15.67
C ASN A 42 2.61 28.78 17.12
N SER A 43 1.96 27.65 17.40
CA SER A 43 1.95 27.07 18.76
C SER A 43 3.07 26.08 19.03
N ILE A 44 3.53 25.38 17.99
CA ILE A 44 4.51 24.29 18.06
C ILE A 44 5.41 24.42 16.83
N ARG A 45 6.73 24.30 17.07
CA ARG A 45 7.76 24.20 16.03
C ARG A 45 8.57 22.92 16.22
N PHE A 46 9.02 22.36 15.11
CA PHE A 46 9.88 21.19 15.05
C PHE A 46 11.20 21.58 14.37
N ASP A 47 12.29 20.98 14.80
CA ASP A 47 13.58 21.12 14.12
C ASP A 47 13.59 20.38 12.76
N LEU A 48 12.87 19.25 12.68
CA LEU A 48 12.85 18.39 11.49
C LEU A 48 11.44 17.89 11.15
N LEU A 49 11.07 18.00 9.87
CA LEU A 49 9.95 17.31 9.25
C LEU A 49 10.47 16.18 8.36
N VAL A 50 9.98 14.97 8.60
CA VAL A 50 10.16 13.83 7.68
C VAL A 50 8.82 13.55 7.00
N ILE A 51 8.81 13.61 5.67
CA ILE A 51 7.69 13.19 4.84
C ILE A 51 8.05 11.83 4.27
N ASP A 52 7.30 10.80 4.64
CA ASP A 52 7.42 9.45 4.09
C ASP A 52 6.33 9.22 3.02
N GLU A 53 6.57 8.27 2.11
CA GLU A 53 5.70 7.99 0.95
C GLU A 53 5.35 9.24 0.13
N ALA A 54 6.34 10.12 -0.03
CA ALA A 54 6.18 11.44 -0.62
C ALA A 54 5.69 11.44 -2.09
N SER A 55 5.90 10.35 -2.83
CA SER A 55 5.38 10.19 -4.19
C SER A 55 3.86 10.08 -4.24
N GLN A 56 3.22 9.69 -3.13
CA GLN A 56 1.78 9.53 -3.03
C GLN A 56 1.06 10.75 -2.41
N MET A 57 1.79 11.83 -2.11
CA MET A 57 1.23 13.01 -1.44
C MET A 57 1.31 14.26 -2.32
N ARG A 58 0.16 14.92 -2.50
CA ARG A 58 0.10 16.21 -3.17
C ARG A 58 0.75 17.33 -2.33
N PRO A 59 1.42 18.31 -2.95
CA PRO A 59 2.14 19.39 -2.25
C PRO A 59 1.30 20.19 -1.26
N GLU A 60 0.04 20.48 -1.58
CA GLU A 60 -0.90 21.27 -0.77
C GLU A 60 -1.13 20.66 0.61
N PHE A 61 -1.10 19.33 0.74
CA PHE A 61 -1.24 18.66 2.03
C PHE A 61 0.01 18.84 2.91
N ALA A 62 1.19 18.98 2.31
CA ALA A 62 2.45 19.13 3.03
C ALA A 62 2.63 20.52 3.64
N VAL A 63 2.00 21.56 3.08
CA VAL A 63 2.25 22.99 3.44
C VAL A 63 2.13 23.23 4.94
N SER A 64 1.09 22.68 5.58
CA SER A 64 0.84 22.89 7.01
C SER A 64 1.93 22.33 7.91
N ALA A 65 2.57 21.23 7.49
CA ALA A 65 3.68 20.62 8.21
C ALA A 65 4.99 21.37 7.92
N ILE A 66 5.22 21.76 6.66
CA ILE A 66 6.42 22.50 6.22
C ILE A 66 6.57 23.82 6.99
N LEU A 67 5.47 24.56 7.17
CA LEU A 67 5.49 25.84 7.90
C LEU A 67 5.86 25.73 9.40
N ARG A 68 5.93 24.51 9.93
CA ARG A 68 6.20 24.23 11.35
C ARG A 68 7.58 23.65 11.60
N ALA A 69 8.36 23.43 10.55
CA ALA A 69 9.67 22.80 10.66
C ALA A 69 10.79 23.70 10.12
N ASP A 70 11.96 23.62 10.75
CA ASP A 70 13.14 24.36 10.30
C ASP A 70 13.88 23.61 9.18
N GLN A 71 13.81 22.27 9.17
CA GLN A 71 14.40 21.41 8.15
C GLN A 71 13.38 20.37 7.63
N ILE A 72 13.55 19.94 6.38
CA ILE A 72 12.69 18.95 5.74
C ILE A 72 13.52 17.82 5.12
N VAL A 73 13.06 16.59 5.31
CA VAL A 73 13.52 15.39 4.61
C VAL A 73 12.31 14.78 3.92
N VAL A 74 12.42 14.59 2.61
CA VAL A 74 11.36 14.01 1.76
C VAL A 74 11.84 12.64 1.31
N VAL A 75 11.08 11.60 1.66
CA VAL A 75 11.39 10.19 1.39
C VAL A 75 10.25 9.61 0.57
N GLY A 76 10.60 8.94 -0.52
CA GLY A 76 9.66 8.29 -1.41
C GLY A 76 10.38 7.73 -2.63
N ASP A 77 9.61 7.20 -3.56
CA ASP A 77 10.12 6.59 -4.79
C ASP A 77 9.30 7.11 -5.98
N ALA A 78 9.98 7.79 -6.91
CA ALA A 78 9.35 8.40 -8.08
C ALA A 78 8.85 7.35 -9.09
N ASN A 79 9.30 6.11 -8.99
CA ASN A 79 8.83 5.00 -9.83
C ASN A 79 7.65 4.23 -9.20
N GLN A 80 7.18 4.64 -8.02
CA GLN A 80 5.97 4.09 -7.39
C GLN A 80 4.74 4.92 -7.74
N LEU A 81 3.57 4.49 -7.26
CA LEU A 81 2.29 5.12 -7.59
C LEU A 81 2.30 6.63 -7.27
N PRO A 82 1.84 7.48 -8.20
CA PRO A 82 1.62 8.90 -7.95
C PRO A 82 0.43 9.09 -6.98
N PRO A 83 0.16 10.33 -6.52
CA PRO A 83 -1.00 10.60 -5.69
C PRO A 83 -2.28 10.20 -6.44
N SER A 84 -3.08 9.32 -5.85
CA SER A 84 -4.36 8.92 -6.45
C SER A 84 -5.49 9.80 -5.93
N ASP A 85 -6.42 10.11 -6.83
CA ASP A 85 -7.61 10.91 -6.56
C ASP A 85 -8.73 10.13 -5.86
N PHE A 86 -8.37 9.31 -4.87
CA PHE A 86 -9.36 8.54 -4.11
C PHE A 86 -10.38 9.44 -3.37
N PHE A 87 -10.07 10.72 -3.17
CA PHE A 87 -10.95 11.71 -2.54
C PHE A 87 -11.90 12.44 -3.50
N SER A 88 -11.65 12.48 -4.82
CA SER A 88 -12.54 13.20 -5.76
C SER A 88 -13.77 12.36 -6.14
N ALA A 89 -13.66 11.03 -6.11
CA ALA A 89 -14.76 10.12 -6.42
C ALA A 89 -15.96 10.22 -5.45
N SER A 90 -15.77 10.74 -4.23
CA SER A 90 -16.89 10.96 -3.29
C SER A 90 -17.76 12.18 -3.62
N LEU A 91 -17.44 12.93 -4.67
CA LEU A 91 -18.25 14.07 -5.16
C LEU A 91 -18.95 13.80 -6.50
N SER A 92 -18.68 12.66 -7.14
CA SER A 92 -19.32 12.25 -8.39
C SER A 92 -20.29 11.09 -8.15
N ASP A 93 -21.39 11.39 -7.48
CA ASP A 93 -22.57 10.51 -7.47
C ASP A 93 -23.29 10.71 -8.81
N GLY A 94 -22.95 9.85 -9.79
CA GLY A 94 -23.52 9.91 -11.13
C GLY A 94 -23.18 8.65 -11.90
N GLU A 95 -24.17 7.76 -12.01
CA GLU A 95 -24.13 6.54 -12.81
C GLU A 95 -23.60 6.80 -14.23
N GLY A 96 -22.53 6.10 -14.60
CA GLY A 96 -21.96 6.12 -15.94
C GLY A 96 -21.03 4.93 -16.13
N ASP A 97 -21.57 3.83 -16.63
CA ASP A 97 -20.81 2.75 -17.24
C ASP A 97 -20.17 3.31 -18.53
N GLY A 98 -18.87 3.58 -18.49
CA GLY A 98 -18.16 4.20 -19.59
C GLY A 98 -16.72 4.53 -19.26
N ASP A 99 -15.83 3.63 -19.72
CA ASP A 99 -14.39 3.84 -19.92
C ASP A 99 -13.58 4.16 -18.65
N ASP A 100 -12.73 3.19 -18.24
CA ASP A 100 -11.72 3.29 -17.17
C ASP A 100 -10.56 4.20 -17.62
N GLY A 101 -10.93 5.39 -18.06
CA GLY A 101 -10.11 6.41 -18.69
C GLY A 101 -10.16 7.71 -17.90
N SER A 102 -10.26 7.65 -16.56
CA SER A 102 -9.71 8.74 -15.76
C SER A 102 -8.19 8.64 -15.92
N ALA A 103 -7.70 9.17 -17.04
CA ALA A 103 -6.32 9.58 -17.18
C ALA A 103 -5.97 10.23 -15.86
N THR A 104 -5.09 9.57 -15.10
CA THR A 104 -4.56 10.09 -13.86
C THR A 104 -4.00 11.43 -14.28
N GLU A 105 -4.68 12.54 -13.96
CA GLU A 105 -4.10 13.86 -14.19
C GLU A 105 -2.73 13.76 -13.53
N ASP A 106 -1.66 13.99 -14.30
CA ASP A 106 -0.26 13.92 -13.86
C ASP A 106 -0.11 14.87 -12.67
N THR A 107 -0.46 14.34 -11.50
CA THR A 107 -0.60 15.12 -10.30
C THR A 107 0.77 15.13 -9.70
N GLU A 108 1.43 16.28 -9.82
CA GLU A 108 2.75 16.50 -9.29
C GLU A 108 2.75 16.18 -7.78
N SER A 109 3.62 15.26 -7.36
CA SER A 109 3.78 14.92 -5.95
C SER A 109 4.72 15.89 -5.24
N ILE A 110 4.69 15.91 -3.90
CA ILE A 110 5.68 16.67 -3.13
C ILE A 110 7.11 16.12 -3.37
N LEU A 111 7.26 14.85 -3.72
CA LEU A 111 8.55 14.26 -4.09
C LEU A 111 9.07 14.86 -5.40
N ASP A 112 8.22 15.08 -6.38
CA ASP A 112 8.60 15.68 -7.67
C ASP A 112 9.06 17.12 -7.49
N LEU A 113 8.29 17.92 -6.74
CA LEU A 113 8.70 19.28 -6.38
C LEU A 113 10.00 19.30 -5.58
N ALA A 114 10.14 18.42 -4.59
CA ALA A 114 11.37 18.30 -3.82
C ALA A 114 12.54 17.93 -4.73
N ASN A 115 12.33 17.04 -5.71
CA ASN A 115 13.34 16.68 -6.69
C ASN A 115 13.72 17.86 -7.59
N GLN A 116 12.80 18.72 -7.97
CA GLN A 116 13.12 19.88 -8.81
C GLN A 116 13.82 20.99 -8.02
N ARG A 117 13.46 21.20 -6.75
CA ARG A 117 13.91 22.35 -5.93
C ARG A 117 15.09 22.04 -5.03
N LEU A 118 15.20 20.82 -4.50
CA LEU A 118 16.25 20.43 -3.57
C LEU A 118 17.47 19.91 -4.32
N ARG A 119 18.64 20.47 -3.99
CA ARG A 119 19.92 20.09 -4.61
C ARG A 119 20.48 18.76 -4.12
N ARG A 120 20.09 18.32 -2.91
CA ARG A 120 20.63 17.12 -2.27
C ARG A 120 19.66 15.97 -2.41
N LYS A 121 19.96 15.06 -3.35
CA LYS A 121 19.25 13.80 -3.53
C LYS A 121 20.16 12.64 -3.17
N ARG A 122 19.59 11.58 -2.60
CA ARG A 122 20.30 10.33 -2.29
C ARG A 122 19.37 9.17 -2.60
N ARG A 123 19.81 8.29 -3.50
CA ARG A 123 19.14 7.01 -3.76
C ARG A 123 19.67 5.97 -2.79
N LEU A 124 18.77 5.27 -2.11
CA LEU A 124 19.13 4.07 -1.35
C LEU A 124 19.30 2.92 -2.33
N ARG A 125 20.46 2.27 -2.30
CA ARG A 125 20.80 1.22 -3.27
C ARG A 125 20.51 -0.18 -2.77
N TRP A 126 20.46 -0.41 -1.47
CA TRP A 126 20.38 -1.75 -0.91
C TRP A 126 18.94 -2.25 -0.93
N HIS A 127 18.68 -3.32 -1.67
CA HIS A 127 17.39 -3.99 -1.67
C HIS A 127 17.42 -5.24 -0.78
N TYR A 128 16.71 -5.17 0.35
CA TYR A 128 16.69 -6.23 1.36
C TYR A 128 15.33 -6.94 1.48
N ARG A 129 14.33 -6.55 0.69
CA ARG A 129 12.96 -7.08 0.80
C ARG A 129 12.80 -8.44 0.14
N SER A 130 13.40 -8.64 -1.04
CA SER A 130 13.21 -9.86 -1.82
C SER A 130 14.10 -10.99 -1.31
N GLN A 131 13.50 -12.11 -0.92
CA GLN A 131 14.23 -13.32 -0.51
C GLN A 131 14.92 -14.03 -1.69
N HIS A 132 14.51 -13.71 -2.93
CA HIS A 132 15.12 -14.18 -4.15
C HIS A 132 15.25 -13.02 -5.14
N GLU A 133 16.42 -12.88 -5.74
CA GLU A 133 16.78 -11.82 -6.68
C GLU A 133 15.82 -11.70 -7.88
N ARG A 134 15.22 -12.81 -8.34
CA ARG A 134 14.24 -12.80 -9.46
C ARG A 134 13.02 -11.91 -9.19
N LEU A 135 12.64 -11.72 -7.93
CA LEU A 135 11.49 -10.89 -7.55
C LEU A 135 11.70 -9.39 -7.83
N ILE A 136 12.95 -8.92 -7.86
CA ILE A 136 13.28 -7.50 -8.09
C ILE A 136 14.06 -7.29 -9.39
N GLN A 137 14.59 -8.35 -9.99
CA GLN A 137 15.47 -8.27 -11.17
C GLN A 137 14.83 -7.50 -12.32
N TYR A 138 13.54 -7.75 -12.59
CA TYR A 138 12.80 -7.02 -13.62
C TYR A 138 12.72 -5.53 -13.28
N SER A 139 12.19 -5.18 -12.10
CA SER A 139 12.05 -3.78 -11.69
C SER A 139 13.38 -3.04 -11.61
N ASN A 140 14.44 -3.70 -11.11
CA ASN A 140 15.78 -3.11 -11.05
C ASN A 140 16.30 -2.73 -12.45
N ARG A 141 16.01 -3.56 -13.46
CA ARG A 141 16.40 -3.30 -14.84
C ARG A 141 15.56 -2.21 -15.49
N GLU A 142 14.24 -2.24 -15.34
CA GLU A 142 13.34 -1.33 -16.05
C GLU A 142 13.20 0.04 -15.38
N PHE A 143 13.24 0.12 -14.05
CA PHE A 143 12.92 1.35 -13.30
C PHE A 143 14.11 1.93 -12.51
N TYR A 144 15.15 1.14 -12.24
CA TYR A 144 16.25 1.57 -11.36
C TYR A 144 17.64 1.49 -11.99
N ASP A 145 17.74 1.43 -13.32
CA ASP A 145 19.00 1.44 -14.09
C ASP A 145 20.03 0.37 -13.65
N ARG A 146 19.57 -0.73 -13.05
CA ARG A 146 20.39 -1.77 -12.42
C ARG A 146 21.27 -1.27 -11.27
N ASP A 147 20.96 -0.13 -10.64
CA ASP A 147 21.78 0.43 -9.56
C ASP A 147 21.48 -0.14 -8.17
N LEU A 148 20.38 -0.91 -8.02
CA LEU A 148 20.09 -1.60 -6.77
C LEU A 148 21.09 -2.75 -6.54
N ILE A 149 21.67 -2.78 -5.35
CA ILE A 149 22.50 -3.86 -4.81
C ILE A 149 21.55 -4.91 -4.23
N ILE A 150 21.58 -6.11 -4.83
CA ILE A 150 20.73 -7.24 -4.47
C ILE A 150 21.62 -8.35 -3.91
N PHE A 151 21.23 -8.93 -2.78
CA PHE A 151 21.90 -10.10 -2.23
C PHE A 151 21.32 -11.36 -2.88
N PRO A 152 22.16 -12.24 -3.46
CA PRO A 152 21.67 -13.46 -4.08
C PRO A 152 21.07 -14.40 -3.04
N SER A 153 20.01 -15.11 -3.42
CA SER A 153 19.42 -16.12 -2.53
C SER A 153 20.40 -17.27 -2.33
N PRO A 154 20.58 -17.78 -1.09
CA PRO A 154 21.37 -18.99 -0.86
C PRO A 154 20.67 -20.27 -1.36
N ARG A 155 19.38 -20.19 -1.74
CA ARG A 155 18.57 -21.31 -2.23
C ARG A 155 17.96 -20.94 -3.58
N THR A 156 18.53 -21.49 -4.65
CA THR A 156 18.07 -21.23 -6.03
C THR A 156 16.92 -22.14 -6.48
N ASP A 157 16.76 -23.29 -5.83
CA ASP A 157 15.86 -24.37 -6.29
C ASP A 157 14.64 -24.56 -5.37
N ASP A 158 14.34 -23.59 -4.50
CA ASP A 158 13.18 -23.65 -3.63
C ASP A 158 11.90 -23.40 -4.44
N GLU A 159 10.96 -24.36 -4.42
CA GLU A 159 9.70 -24.27 -5.14
C GLU A 159 8.91 -23.01 -4.73
N LEU A 160 9.09 -22.51 -3.50
CA LEU A 160 8.40 -21.35 -2.96
C LEU A 160 9.01 -20.00 -3.38
N LEU A 161 10.27 -19.99 -3.81
CA LEU A 161 11.02 -18.76 -4.07
C LEU A 161 11.00 -18.35 -5.54
N GLY A 162 11.22 -17.06 -5.78
CA GLY A 162 11.34 -16.48 -7.12
C GLY A 162 9.99 -16.20 -7.80
N VAL A 163 10.06 -16.01 -9.12
CA VAL A 163 8.92 -15.69 -9.98
C VAL A 163 8.68 -16.87 -10.92
N LYS A 164 7.41 -17.30 -11.05
CA LYS A 164 6.97 -18.35 -11.96
C LYS A 164 5.84 -17.81 -12.82
N CYS A 165 5.90 -18.08 -14.13
CA CYS A 165 4.85 -17.72 -15.07
C CYS A 165 4.08 -18.99 -15.43
N HIS A 166 2.77 -18.97 -15.21
CA HIS A 166 1.87 -20.06 -15.53
C HIS A 166 0.92 -19.60 -16.64
N TYR A 167 1.17 -20.07 -17.86
CA TYR A 167 0.31 -19.74 -18.99
C TYR A 167 -1.00 -20.53 -18.89
N VAL A 168 -2.12 -19.81 -18.93
CA VAL A 168 -3.47 -20.38 -18.97
C VAL A 168 -4.11 -19.93 -20.28
N GLY A 169 -4.49 -20.89 -21.14
CA GLY A 169 -5.15 -20.63 -22.42
C GLY A 169 -6.62 -20.21 -22.26
N GLY A 170 -6.89 -19.27 -21.36
CA GLY A 170 -8.24 -18.79 -21.04
C GLY A 170 -8.72 -17.70 -21.99
N THR A 171 -10.04 -17.51 -22.01
CA THR A 171 -10.68 -16.45 -22.79
C THR A 171 -11.07 -15.31 -21.85
N TYR A 172 -10.64 -14.09 -22.21
CA TYR A 172 -11.07 -12.88 -21.52
C TYR A 172 -12.40 -12.40 -22.11
N ASP A 173 -13.48 -12.49 -21.34
CA ASP A 173 -14.83 -12.09 -21.73
C ASP A 173 -15.50 -11.32 -20.59
N ALA A 174 -16.30 -10.30 -20.91
CA ALA A 174 -16.98 -9.44 -19.93
C ALA A 174 -16.08 -8.91 -18.78
N SER A 175 -14.81 -8.64 -19.08
CA SER A 175 -13.77 -8.21 -18.13
C SER A 175 -13.32 -9.25 -17.10
N ILE A 176 -13.60 -10.53 -17.34
CA ILE A 176 -13.18 -11.65 -16.49
C ILE A 176 -12.53 -12.76 -17.33
N ASN A 177 -11.71 -13.57 -16.69
CA ASN A 177 -11.14 -14.79 -17.27
C ASN A 177 -11.44 -15.97 -16.33
N GLN A 178 -12.43 -16.77 -16.70
CA GLN A 178 -12.91 -17.86 -15.85
C GLN A 178 -11.90 -19.00 -15.73
N GLN A 179 -11.19 -19.34 -16.80
CA GLN A 179 -10.19 -20.41 -16.78
C GLN A 179 -8.99 -20.00 -15.91
N GLU A 180 -8.59 -18.73 -15.97
CA GLU A 180 -7.54 -18.20 -15.11
C GLU A 180 -7.97 -18.19 -13.64
N ALA A 181 -9.20 -17.77 -13.34
CA ALA A 181 -9.71 -17.81 -11.98
C ALA A 181 -9.66 -19.24 -11.41
N GLN A 182 -10.09 -20.25 -12.17
CA GLN A 182 -10.01 -21.66 -11.77
C GLN A 182 -8.56 -22.10 -11.50
N ALA A 183 -7.63 -21.80 -12.42
CA ALA A 183 -6.22 -22.15 -12.25
C ALA A 183 -5.60 -21.50 -11.00
N VAL A 184 -5.96 -20.24 -10.71
CA VAL A 184 -5.51 -19.53 -9.50
C VAL A 184 -6.08 -20.18 -8.24
N ILE A 185 -7.37 -20.55 -8.23
CA ILE A 185 -8.01 -21.23 -7.10
C ILE A 185 -7.35 -22.60 -6.83
N GLU A 186 -7.09 -23.38 -7.88
CA GLU A 186 -6.45 -24.69 -7.77
C GLU A 186 -5.04 -24.59 -7.18
N GLU A 187 -4.23 -23.65 -7.68
CA GLU A 187 -2.88 -23.44 -7.15
C GLU A 187 -2.90 -22.89 -5.72
N ALA A 188 -3.82 -21.96 -5.42
CA ALA A 188 -4.00 -21.46 -4.07
C ALA A 188 -4.38 -22.57 -3.10
N TYR A 189 -5.34 -23.43 -3.48
CA TYR A 189 -5.75 -24.59 -2.68
C TYR A 189 -4.58 -25.55 -2.43
N ARG A 190 -3.78 -25.85 -3.47
CA ARG A 190 -2.57 -26.67 -3.34
C ARG A 190 -1.60 -26.05 -2.33
N LEU A 191 -1.35 -24.75 -2.42
CA LEU A 191 -0.41 -24.04 -1.54
C LEU A 191 -0.91 -23.99 -0.09
N MET A 192 -2.21 -23.76 0.13
CA MET A 192 -2.81 -23.77 1.47
C MET A 192 -2.63 -25.12 2.17
N ARG A 193 -2.76 -26.23 1.42
CA ARG A 193 -2.56 -27.58 1.97
C ARG A 193 -1.10 -27.93 2.19
N ALA A 194 -0.22 -27.53 1.27
CA ALA A 194 1.20 -27.86 1.37
C ALA A 194 1.95 -27.00 2.40
N TYR A 195 1.52 -25.75 2.60
CA TYR A 195 2.20 -24.75 3.44
C TYR A 195 1.20 -23.94 4.28
N PRO A 196 0.44 -24.59 5.18
CA PRO A 196 -0.65 -23.94 5.93
C PRO A 196 -0.17 -22.80 6.84
N GLU A 197 1.09 -22.81 7.26
CA GLU A 197 1.70 -21.78 8.09
C GLU A 197 2.09 -20.50 7.32
N ARG A 198 2.06 -20.54 5.98
CA ARG A 198 2.44 -19.40 5.13
C ARG A 198 1.19 -18.63 4.71
N SER A 199 1.25 -17.30 4.76
CA SER A 199 0.22 -16.43 4.21
C SER A 199 0.25 -16.40 2.67
N LEU A 200 -0.91 -16.33 2.02
CA LEU A 200 -1.06 -16.26 0.57
C LEU A 200 -1.74 -14.95 0.12
N GLY A 201 -1.09 -14.17 -0.74
CA GLY A 201 -1.71 -13.00 -1.38
C GLY A 201 -2.08 -13.30 -2.83
N ILE A 202 -3.27 -12.88 -3.27
CA ILE A 202 -3.69 -12.90 -4.67
C ILE A 202 -3.99 -11.46 -5.08
N ALA A 203 -3.39 -11.02 -6.19
CA ALA A 203 -3.61 -9.70 -6.77
C ALA A 203 -4.12 -9.87 -8.20
N THR A 204 -5.14 -9.09 -8.56
CA THR A 204 -5.72 -9.07 -9.91
C THR A 204 -5.62 -7.66 -10.48
N MET A 205 -5.62 -7.55 -11.81
CA MET A 205 -5.57 -6.26 -12.50
C MET A 205 -6.91 -5.50 -12.45
N ASN A 206 -8.02 -6.19 -12.22
CA ASN A 206 -9.34 -5.57 -12.16
C ASN A 206 -10.20 -6.15 -11.01
N ILE A 207 -11.23 -5.40 -10.62
CA ILE A 207 -12.13 -5.74 -9.50
C ILE A 207 -13.06 -6.89 -9.84
N LYS A 208 -13.61 -6.95 -11.07
CA LYS A 208 -14.54 -8.02 -11.49
C LYS A 208 -13.89 -9.41 -11.39
N GLN A 209 -12.62 -9.53 -11.77
CA GLN A 209 -11.81 -10.74 -11.62
C GLN A 209 -11.50 -11.03 -10.14
N ALA A 210 -11.22 -10.01 -9.33
CA ALA A 210 -11.05 -10.19 -7.89
C ALA A 210 -12.32 -10.77 -7.24
N ASP A 211 -13.48 -10.26 -7.62
CA ASP A 211 -14.78 -10.68 -7.10
C ASP A 211 -15.13 -12.09 -7.56
N LEU A 212 -14.83 -12.44 -8.82
CA LEU A 212 -14.94 -13.82 -9.31
C LEU A 212 -14.11 -14.78 -8.46
N ILE A 213 -12.83 -14.47 -8.22
CA ILE A 213 -11.94 -15.30 -7.41
C ILE A 213 -12.44 -15.39 -5.96
N ARG A 214 -12.93 -14.29 -5.37
CA ARG A 214 -13.52 -14.30 -4.02
C ARG A 214 -14.74 -15.22 -3.93
N ALA A 215 -15.67 -15.11 -4.88
CA ALA A 215 -16.87 -15.94 -4.91
C ALA A 215 -16.53 -17.44 -5.02
N GLU A 216 -15.51 -17.78 -5.82
CA GLU A 216 -15.03 -19.17 -5.94
C GLU A 216 -14.38 -19.66 -4.63
N PHE A 217 -13.64 -18.82 -3.90
CA PHE A 217 -13.15 -19.18 -2.56
C PHE A 217 -14.27 -19.36 -1.55
N ASP A 218 -15.28 -18.48 -1.55
CA ASP A 218 -16.44 -18.60 -0.66
C ASP A 218 -17.16 -19.94 -0.88
N ARG A 219 -17.30 -20.37 -2.14
CA ARG A 219 -17.82 -21.72 -2.46
C ARG A 219 -16.89 -22.80 -1.94
N LEU A 220 -15.59 -22.70 -2.20
CA LEU A 220 -14.60 -23.70 -1.78
C LEU A 220 -14.53 -23.85 -0.25
N MET A 221 -14.73 -22.77 0.51
CA MET A 221 -14.81 -22.78 1.98
C MET A 221 -16.01 -23.59 2.52
N LEU A 222 -17.10 -23.69 1.75
CA LEU A 222 -18.26 -24.50 2.12
C LEU A 222 -17.98 -25.99 1.88
N GLU A 223 -17.20 -26.31 0.86
CA GLU A 223 -16.91 -27.68 0.42
C GLU A 223 -15.70 -28.30 1.14
N GLN A 224 -14.65 -27.51 1.41
CA GLN A 224 -13.36 -27.97 1.92
C GLN A 224 -13.07 -27.36 3.29
N ARG A 225 -12.96 -28.21 4.32
CA ARG A 225 -12.69 -27.76 5.69
C ARG A 225 -11.30 -27.14 5.84
N GLU A 226 -10.30 -27.67 5.13
CA GLU A 226 -8.93 -27.18 5.21
C GLU A 226 -8.78 -25.73 4.77
N VAL A 227 -9.56 -25.29 3.77
CA VAL A 227 -9.55 -23.91 3.29
C VAL A 227 -10.12 -22.97 4.34
N ARG A 228 -11.21 -23.38 4.99
CA ARG A 228 -11.81 -22.62 6.09
C ARG A 228 -10.85 -22.48 7.26
N ASP A 229 -10.25 -23.59 7.70
CA ASP A 229 -9.29 -23.59 8.81
C ASP A 229 -8.07 -22.71 8.49
N TYR A 230 -7.58 -22.72 7.24
CA TYR A 230 -6.50 -21.85 6.77
C TYR A 230 -6.88 -20.36 6.83
N ILE A 231 -8.05 -20.00 6.30
CA ILE A 231 -8.52 -18.61 6.29
C ILE A 231 -8.72 -18.11 7.72
N ASP A 232 -9.34 -18.91 8.60
CA ASP A 232 -9.56 -18.54 10.00
C ASP A 232 -8.24 -18.32 10.75
N TYR A 233 -7.24 -19.18 10.50
CA TYR A 233 -5.91 -19.07 11.08
C TYR A 233 -5.21 -17.75 10.69
N HIS A 234 -5.25 -17.37 9.41
CA HIS A 234 -4.56 -16.16 8.91
C HIS A 234 -5.39 -14.87 9.07
N SER A 235 -6.71 -14.96 9.24
CA SER A 235 -7.61 -13.79 9.38
C SER A 235 -7.75 -13.30 10.82
N GLY A 236 -7.20 -14.00 11.82
CA GLY A 236 -7.09 -13.50 13.20
C GLY A 236 -8.42 -13.14 13.87
N GLY A 237 -9.47 -13.94 13.65
CA GLY A 237 -10.75 -13.81 14.37
C GLY A 237 -11.61 -12.57 14.04
N SER A 238 -11.29 -11.84 12.96
CA SER A 238 -12.17 -10.80 12.43
C SER A 238 -12.74 -11.25 11.09
N THR A 239 -14.03 -11.63 11.09
CA THR A 239 -14.81 -12.12 9.94
C THR A 239 -15.15 -11.01 8.94
N SER A 240 -14.28 -10.02 8.76
CA SER A 240 -14.45 -8.99 7.75
C SER A 240 -13.12 -8.71 7.06
N SER A 241 -13.18 -8.88 5.74
CA SER A 241 -12.18 -8.49 4.75
C SER A 241 -11.08 -9.51 4.42
N LEU A 242 -11.38 -10.33 3.41
CA LEU A 242 -10.44 -10.94 2.46
C LEU A 242 -9.55 -9.89 1.72
N SER A 243 -9.49 -8.63 2.17
CA SER A 243 -8.65 -7.55 1.62
C SER A 243 -7.41 -7.25 2.46
N ARG A 244 -7.16 -7.99 3.54
CA ARG A 244 -5.91 -7.88 4.32
C ARG A 244 -5.17 -9.21 4.37
N ILE A 245 -4.47 -9.53 3.28
CA ILE A 245 -3.33 -10.44 3.36
C ILE A 245 -2.08 -9.63 3.07
N SER A 246 -1.36 -9.28 4.14
CA SER A 246 -0.09 -8.55 4.09
C SER A 246 1.03 -9.41 4.68
N LYS A 247 2.19 -9.30 4.01
CA LYS A 247 3.52 -9.81 4.38
C LYS A 247 3.77 -11.31 4.17
N THR A 248 3.50 -11.80 2.97
CA THR A 248 4.46 -12.48 2.07
C THR A 248 3.72 -12.63 0.73
N CYS A 249 3.80 -11.61 -0.12
CA CYS A 249 3.04 -11.58 -1.37
C CYS A 249 3.73 -12.49 -2.39
N ARG A 250 3.06 -13.57 -2.78
CA ARG A 250 3.44 -14.38 -3.93
C ARG A 250 2.59 -13.88 -5.09
N VAL A 251 3.17 -13.00 -5.90
CA VAL A 251 2.49 -12.46 -7.07
C VAL A 251 2.42 -13.59 -8.10
N MET A 252 1.26 -14.25 -8.21
CA MET A 252 0.88 -14.92 -9.45
C MET A 252 0.51 -13.81 -10.43
N ASN A 253 1.48 -13.34 -11.21
CA ASN A 253 1.21 -12.42 -12.30
C ASN A 253 0.52 -13.24 -13.40
N ALA A 254 -0.78 -13.05 -13.54
CA ALA A 254 -1.49 -13.40 -14.74
C ALA A 254 -1.09 -12.43 -15.87
N THR A 255 -1.11 -12.99 -17.08
CA THR A 255 -0.35 -12.60 -18.26
C THR A 255 -0.60 -11.17 -18.73
N LEU A 256 0.49 -10.57 -19.22
CA LEU A 256 0.48 -9.50 -20.22
C LEU A 256 -0.36 -9.94 -21.43
N SER A 257 -1.38 -9.13 -21.74
CA SER A 257 -1.92 -8.96 -23.08
C SER A 257 -1.11 -7.91 -23.83
#